data_AF-A0A7W5P671-F1
#
_entry.id   AF-A0A7W5P671-F1
#
_cell.length_a   1.000
_cell.length_b   1.000
_cell.length_c   1.000
_cell.angle_alpha   90.00
_cell.angle_beta   90.00
_cell.angle_gamma   90.00
#
_symmetry.space_group_name_H-M   'P 1'
#
loop_
_entity.id
_entity.type
_entity.pdbx_description
1 polymer ?
#
loop_
_entity_poly.entity_id
_entity_poly.type
_entity_poly.pdbx_seq_one_letter_code
_entity_poly.pdbx_strand_id
1 'polypeptide(L)'
;MTLVHGYVSRHETEPELGSPWPGRELAVQRRTVRTAATLPLAVLLAVQWLFLVAGGLPETSALPARTWWLAQLGALSLFRHPVNVGLLLLCSAGLTVLVRRGQRIGRAWLAAPAAVGTLMALLVLVEQAVAGLSTGALSVIVVLVWLGTTWWAVGHAVLAGLAPRPPVTTRTGALLVAAWIVLLPGPLALGRWLLAFDLRAEAALLAGNSVALRFSALLTGASVRLYLFGALLVLVTWLGYQCWPRSGGRRSWWWYAALAVGFVALLELWWTAQTVAGQRVTELRYGDPVADLHFTCATWVYPPTPEQPADTPTQTVAVSGSGCSTVTTYVGYRQLGTTDADVTVSPVALRGPAVGASSDAESDGPLLTRRVGPAGEPRPLVGARYGDVVVLAGSNRLDRTADQLVAVSVHGGPALWRFVCGDKREVRARFAGGQRDPASTATVPGDPGDAVVLTCGGRRLRFDPVTGLTAPR
;
A
#
# COMPACT_ATOMS: atom_id res chain seq x y z
N MET A 1 -25.26 -16.11 -75.46
CA MET A 1 -23.95 -16.55 -74.97
C MET A 1 -23.63 -15.79 -73.69
N THR A 2 -23.66 -16.48 -72.56
CA THR A 2 -23.46 -15.93 -71.21
C THR A 2 -21.98 -15.88 -70.88
N LEU A 3 -21.46 -14.68 -70.63
CA LEU A 3 -20.12 -14.44 -70.10
C LEU A 3 -20.09 -14.81 -68.61
N VAL A 4 -19.52 -15.97 -68.30
CA VAL A 4 -19.18 -16.37 -66.94
C VAL A 4 -18.01 -15.51 -66.46
N HIS A 5 -18.27 -14.56 -65.57
CA HIS A 5 -17.23 -13.89 -64.79
C HIS A 5 -16.66 -14.90 -63.79
N GLY A 6 -15.52 -15.49 -64.14
CA GLY A 6 -14.70 -16.25 -63.21
C GLY A 6 -14.22 -15.33 -62.09
N TYR A 7 -14.70 -15.58 -60.88
CA TYR A 7 -14.10 -15.07 -59.64
C TYR A 7 -12.67 -15.62 -59.56
N VAL A 8 -11.68 -14.82 -59.99
CA VAL A 8 -10.29 -15.09 -59.65
C VAL A 8 -10.13 -14.81 -58.16
N SER A 9 -10.09 -15.89 -57.37
CA SER A 9 -9.78 -15.83 -55.96
C SER A 9 -8.41 -15.18 -55.76
N ARG A 10 -8.39 -14.03 -55.11
CA ARG A 10 -7.23 -13.19 -54.79
C ARG A 10 -6.30 -13.83 -53.72
N HIS A 11 -5.95 -15.11 -53.91
CA HIS A 11 -5.16 -15.94 -53.00
C HIS A 11 -4.06 -16.74 -53.74
N GLU A 12 -3.67 -16.31 -54.93
CA GLU A 12 -2.37 -16.73 -55.48
C GLU A 12 -1.27 -16.04 -54.68
N THR A 13 -0.81 -16.73 -53.65
CA THR A 13 0.44 -16.43 -52.95
C THR A 13 1.58 -16.60 -53.93
N GLU A 14 2.09 -15.50 -54.47
CA GLU A 14 3.38 -15.50 -55.16
C GLU A 14 4.42 -16.18 -54.25
N PRO A 15 5.11 -17.23 -54.73
CA PRO A 15 6.25 -17.78 -54.03
C PRO A 15 7.34 -16.69 -54.01
N GLU A 16 7.64 -16.13 -52.83
CA GLU A 16 8.87 -15.37 -52.67
C GLU A 16 10.04 -16.34 -52.94
N LEU A 17 10.72 -16.16 -54.07
CA LEU A 17 11.92 -16.92 -54.43
C LEU A 17 12.88 -16.99 -53.22
N GLY A 18 13.19 -18.21 -52.78
CA GLY A 18 14.17 -18.49 -51.73
C GLY A 18 13.61 -18.77 -50.33
N SER A 19 12.30 -18.78 -50.10
CA SER A 19 11.74 -19.26 -48.82
C SER A 19 11.47 -20.77 -48.85
N PRO A 20 11.89 -21.55 -47.83
CA PRO A 20 11.67 -23.00 -47.81
C PRO A 20 10.22 -23.41 -47.49
N TRP A 21 9.28 -22.45 -47.38
CA TRP A 21 7.92 -22.69 -46.93
C TRP A 21 6.87 -22.26 -47.98
N PRO A 22 5.81 -23.05 -48.23
CA PRO A 22 4.68 -22.64 -49.05
C PRO A 22 3.87 -21.51 -48.37
N GLY A 23 3.13 -20.71 -49.16
CA GLY A 23 2.55 -19.43 -48.73
C GLY A 23 1.71 -19.43 -47.43
N ARG A 24 0.91 -20.47 -47.17
CA ARG A 24 0.16 -20.61 -45.90
C ARG A 24 1.08 -20.90 -44.70
N GLU A 25 2.06 -21.78 -44.86
CA GLU A 25 3.03 -22.13 -43.82
C GLU A 25 3.97 -20.97 -43.52
N LEU A 26 4.36 -20.21 -44.55
CA LEU A 26 5.13 -18.98 -44.40
C LEU A 26 4.38 -17.93 -43.57
N ALA A 27 3.06 -17.80 -43.77
CA ALA A 27 2.24 -16.88 -42.97
C ALA A 27 2.13 -17.31 -41.49
N VAL A 28 2.05 -18.61 -41.22
CA VAL A 28 2.08 -19.17 -39.86
C VAL A 28 3.45 -18.94 -39.24
N GLN A 29 4.54 -19.30 -39.92
CA GLN A 29 5.91 -19.09 -39.44
C GLN A 29 6.20 -17.61 -39.14
N ARG A 30 5.83 -16.69 -40.03
CA ARG A 30 5.97 -15.24 -39.80
C ARG A 30 5.18 -14.77 -38.57
N ARG A 31 4.03 -15.37 -38.24
CA ARG A 31 3.29 -15.06 -37.00
C ARG A 31 4.04 -15.59 -35.77
N THR A 32 4.52 -16.83 -35.83
CA THR A 32 5.22 -17.47 -34.73
C THR A 32 6.54 -16.77 -34.42
N VAL A 33 7.32 -16.39 -35.43
CA VAL A 33 8.55 -15.56 -35.29
C VAL A 33 8.24 -14.25 -34.56
N ARG A 34 7.14 -13.60 -34.90
CA ARG A 34 6.73 -12.35 -34.24
C ARG A 34 6.30 -12.56 -32.81
N THR A 35 5.56 -13.63 -32.50
CA THR A 35 5.17 -13.93 -31.12
C THR A 35 6.38 -14.26 -30.26
N ALA A 36 7.30 -15.06 -30.79
CA ALA A 36 8.55 -15.39 -30.11
C ALA A 36 9.43 -14.16 -29.87
N ALA A 37 9.51 -13.23 -30.83
CA ALA A 37 10.24 -11.97 -30.63
C ALA A 37 9.59 -11.05 -29.57
N THR A 38 8.27 -11.13 -29.38
CA THR A 38 7.53 -10.31 -28.40
C THR A 38 7.44 -10.90 -27.00
N LEU A 39 7.59 -12.21 -26.86
CA LEU A 39 7.50 -12.91 -25.59
C LEU A 39 8.57 -12.45 -24.57
N PRO A 40 9.86 -12.27 -24.95
CA PRO A 40 10.89 -11.69 -24.10
C PRO A 40 10.46 -10.38 -23.43
N LEU A 41 9.95 -9.44 -24.23
CA LEU A 41 9.52 -8.14 -23.75
C LEU A 41 8.30 -8.27 -22.82
N ALA A 42 7.32 -9.09 -23.20
CA ALA A 42 6.10 -9.28 -22.39
C ALA A 42 6.40 -9.87 -21.02
N VAL A 43 7.25 -10.91 -20.95
CA VAL A 43 7.64 -11.56 -19.69
C VAL A 43 8.45 -10.60 -18.82
N LEU A 44 9.43 -9.88 -19.37
CA LEU A 44 10.21 -8.92 -18.60
C LEU A 44 9.37 -7.75 -18.09
N LEU A 45 8.44 -7.23 -18.90
CA LEU A 45 7.49 -6.21 -18.45
C LEU A 45 6.55 -6.71 -17.35
N ALA A 46 6.11 -7.97 -17.42
CA ALA A 46 5.31 -8.58 -16.35
C ALA A 46 6.10 -8.70 -15.03
N VAL A 47 7.39 -9.06 -15.11
CA VAL A 47 8.29 -9.04 -13.94
C VAL A 47 8.43 -7.61 -13.40
N GLN A 48 8.72 -6.62 -14.26
CA GLN A 48 8.83 -5.22 -13.82
C GLN A 48 7.53 -4.70 -13.21
N TRP A 49 6.39 -5.09 -13.75
CA TRP A 49 5.09 -4.73 -13.19
C TRP A 49 4.92 -5.25 -11.77
N LEU A 50 5.31 -6.50 -11.50
CA LEU A 50 5.27 -7.09 -10.16
C LEU A 50 6.15 -6.30 -9.18
N PHE A 51 7.36 -5.90 -9.59
CA PHE A 51 8.24 -5.08 -8.75
C PHE A 51 7.74 -3.64 -8.59
N LEU A 52 7.17 -3.04 -9.63
CA LEU A 52 6.56 -1.71 -9.58
C LEU A 52 5.41 -1.70 -8.57
N VAL A 53 4.52 -2.68 -8.63
CA VAL A 53 3.42 -2.84 -7.67
C VAL A 53 3.94 -3.09 -6.27
N ALA A 54 4.91 -4.00 -6.10
CA ALA A 54 5.48 -4.29 -4.78
C ALA A 54 6.20 -3.08 -4.15
N GLY A 55 6.92 -2.30 -4.95
CA GLY A 55 7.65 -1.11 -4.49
C GLY A 55 6.77 0.14 -4.36
N GLY A 56 5.72 0.25 -5.17
CA GLY A 56 4.77 1.37 -5.15
C GLY A 56 3.66 1.22 -4.11
N LEU A 57 3.30 -0.02 -3.77
CA LEU A 57 2.23 -0.37 -2.84
C LEU A 57 2.75 -1.32 -1.75
N PRO A 58 3.42 -0.81 -0.71
CA PRO A 58 3.90 -1.65 0.40
C PRO A 58 2.77 -2.40 1.13
N GLU A 59 1.52 -1.98 0.97
CA GLU A 59 0.33 -2.65 1.49
C GLU A 59 0.14 -4.06 0.93
N THR A 60 0.71 -4.34 -0.24
CA THR A 60 0.74 -5.68 -0.83
C THR A 60 1.61 -6.66 -0.04
N SER A 61 2.32 -6.22 1.01
CA SER A 61 3.16 -7.11 1.86
C SER A 61 2.35 -8.16 2.60
N ALA A 62 1.04 -7.93 2.76
CA ALA A 62 0.13 -8.93 3.32
C ALA A 62 -0.22 -10.05 2.32
N LEU A 63 0.12 -9.92 1.03
CA LEU A 63 -0.17 -10.96 0.04
C LEU A 63 0.69 -12.21 0.30
N PRO A 64 0.07 -13.41 0.27
CA PRO A 64 0.79 -14.66 0.49
C PRO A 64 1.88 -14.83 -0.57
N ALA A 65 3.03 -15.37 -0.14
CA ALA A 65 4.20 -15.64 -0.99
C ALA A 65 4.81 -14.44 -1.74
N ARG A 66 4.41 -13.18 -1.44
CA ARG A 66 5.01 -12.00 -2.11
C ARG A 66 6.53 -11.97 -1.97
N THR A 67 7.05 -12.18 -0.77
CA THR A 67 8.50 -12.18 -0.50
C THR A 67 9.21 -13.29 -1.26
N TRP A 68 8.59 -14.46 -1.38
CA TRP A 68 9.10 -15.57 -2.19
C TRP A 68 9.17 -15.20 -3.67
N TRP A 69 8.10 -14.64 -4.25
CA TRP A 69 8.09 -14.20 -5.66
C TRP A 69 9.14 -13.12 -5.93
N LEU A 70 9.26 -12.12 -5.06
CA LEU A 70 10.25 -11.04 -5.18
C LEU A 70 11.69 -11.53 -5.01
N ALA A 71 11.92 -12.54 -4.18
CA ALA A 71 13.21 -13.18 -4.05
C ALA A 71 13.55 -13.93 -5.35
N GLN A 72 12.64 -14.80 -5.80
CA GLN A 72 12.84 -15.65 -6.98
C GLN A 72 13.06 -14.87 -8.29
N LEU A 73 12.44 -13.70 -8.44
CA LEU A 73 12.55 -12.82 -9.60
C LEU A 73 13.53 -11.65 -9.41
N GLY A 74 14.23 -11.60 -8.26
CA GLY A 74 15.04 -10.46 -7.85
C GLY A 74 16.13 -10.06 -8.85
N ALA A 75 16.77 -11.05 -9.48
CA ALA A 75 17.83 -10.87 -10.48
C ALA A 75 17.36 -10.10 -11.71
N LEU A 76 16.07 -10.19 -12.01
CA LEU A 76 15.42 -9.57 -13.16
C LEU A 76 14.74 -8.25 -12.81
N SER A 77 14.97 -7.70 -11.62
CA SER A 77 14.38 -6.42 -11.21
C SER A 77 15.20 -5.25 -11.73
N LEU A 78 14.57 -4.34 -12.48
CA LEU A 78 15.19 -3.09 -12.92
C LEU A 78 15.60 -2.21 -11.72
N PHE A 79 14.90 -2.35 -10.59
CA PHE A 79 15.19 -1.58 -9.37
C PHE A 79 16.44 -2.07 -8.63
N ARG A 80 16.88 -3.32 -8.86
CA ARG A 80 18.08 -3.89 -8.24
C ARG A 80 19.26 -3.92 -9.20
N HIS A 81 19.01 -4.23 -10.47
CA HIS A 81 20.03 -4.38 -11.51
C HIS A 81 19.68 -3.50 -12.73
N PRO A 82 19.74 -2.15 -12.59
CA PRO A 82 19.22 -1.23 -13.60
C PRO A 82 19.94 -1.34 -14.94
N VAL A 83 21.26 -1.59 -14.93
CA VAL A 83 22.06 -1.70 -16.15
C VAL A 83 21.75 -3.00 -16.89
N ASN A 84 21.94 -4.16 -16.26
CA ASN A 84 21.76 -5.47 -16.90
C ASN A 84 20.32 -5.66 -17.40
N VAL A 85 19.34 -5.43 -16.53
CA VAL A 85 17.91 -5.62 -16.85
C VAL A 85 17.40 -4.52 -17.78
N GLY A 86 17.86 -3.28 -17.60
CA GLY A 86 17.51 -2.17 -18.49
C GLY A 86 17.98 -2.42 -19.92
N LEU A 87 19.21 -2.89 -20.10
CA LEU A 87 19.74 -3.27 -21.40
C LEU A 87 18.97 -4.46 -21.99
N LEU A 88 18.64 -5.48 -21.19
CA LEU A 88 17.84 -6.63 -21.61
C LEU A 88 16.45 -6.22 -22.10
N LEU A 89 15.79 -5.28 -21.40
CA LEU A 89 14.50 -4.70 -21.79
C LEU A 89 14.63 -3.89 -23.09
N LEU A 90 15.67 -3.07 -23.23
CA LEU A 90 15.95 -2.31 -24.45
C LEU A 90 16.20 -3.24 -25.66
N CYS A 91 16.99 -4.29 -25.49
CA CYS A 91 17.21 -5.31 -26.50
C CYS A 91 15.91 -6.02 -26.89
N SER A 92 15.09 -6.38 -25.90
CA SER A 92 13.77 -7.00 -26.14
C SER A 92 12.84 -6.06 -26.90
N ALA A 93 12.78 -4.77 -26.51
CA ALA A 93 12.01 -3.76 -27.21
C ALA A 93 12.52 -3.55 -28.65
N GLY A 94 13.83 -3.47 -28.83
CA GLY A 94 14.48 -3.40 -30.14
C GLY A 94 14.09 -4.55 -31.05
N LEU A 95 14.17 -5.80 -30.55
CA LEU A 95 13.73 -7.00 -31.27
C LEU A 95 12.26 -6.88 -31.71
N THR A 96 11.36 -6.49 -30.81
CA THR A 96 9.93 -6.33 -31.16
C THR A 96 9.68 -5.28 -32.24
N VAL A 97 10.42 -4.17 -32.20
CA VAL A 97 10.28 -3.06 -33.15
C VAL A 97 10.85 -3.45 -34.51
N LEU A 98 12.04 -4.04 -34.54
CA LEU A 98 12.73 -4.47 -35.75
C LEU A 98 11.94 -5.55 -36.50
N VAL A 99 11.45 -6.57 -35.78
CA VAL A 99 10.63 -7.64 -36.36
C VAL A 99 9.29 -7.12 -36.94
N ARG A 100 8.79 -5.98 -36.45
CA ARG A 100 7.57 -5.35 -36.96
C ARG A 100 7.82 -4.43 -38.16
N ARG A 101 8.97 -3.74 -38.22
CA ARG A 101 9.28 -2.75 -39.28
C ARG A 101 9.73 -3.36 -40.61
N GLY A 102 10.20 -4.62 -40.63
CA GLY A 102 10.28 -5.44 -41.86
C GLY A 102 11.06 -4.86 -43.04
N GLN A 103 12.00 -3.94 -42.85
CA GLN A 103 12.85 -3.44 -43.94
C GLN A 103 13.98 -4.44 -44.26
N ARG A 104 14.43 -4.48 -45.52
CA ARG A 104 15.47 -5.41 -46.01
C ARG A 104 16.79 -5.33 -45.21
N ILE A 105 17.10 -4.16 -44.66
CA ILE A 105 18.26 -3.92 -43.79
C ILE A 105 18.05 -4.54 -42.40
N GLY A 106 16.81 -4.68 -41.92
CA GLY A 106 16.47 -5.17 -40.58
C GLY A 106 16.90 -6.60 -40.27
N ARG A 107 17.26 -7.43 -41.27
CA ARG A 107 17.66 -8.84 -41.04
C ARG A 107 19.00 -8.96 -40.32
N ALA A 108 20.01 -8.19 -40.73
CA ALA A 108 21.31 -8.16 -40.05
C ALA A 108 21.24 -7.43 -38.71
N TRP A 109 20.37 -6.41 -38.61
CA TRP A 109 20.23 -5.61 -37.39
C TRP A 109 19.50 -6.32 -36.24
N LEU A 110 18.85 -7.48 -36.47
CA LEU A 110 18.30 -8.31 -35.40
C LEU A 110 19.40 -9.01 -34.59
N ALA A 111 20.56 -9.28 -35.19
CA ALA A 111 21.67 -9.96 -34.51
C ALA A 111 22.29 -9.09 -33.40
N ALA A 112 22.38 -7.78 -33.59
CA ALA A 112 22.96 -6.87 -32.61
C ALA A 112 22.23 -6.86 -31.25
N PRO A 113 20.91 -6.59 -31.15
CA PRO A 113 20.19 -6.63 -29.88
C PRO A 113 20.11 -8.06 -29.31
N ALA A 114 20.12 -9.10 -30.17
CA ALA A 114 20.14 -10.49 -29.70
C ALA A 114 21.48 -10.86 -29.06
N ALA A 115 22.61 -10.48 -29.66
CA ALA A 115 23.95 -10.75 -29.12
C ALA A 115 24.17 -10.00 -27.79
N VAL A 116 23.83 -8.71 -27.78
CA VAL A 116 23.94 -7.87 -26.57
C VAL A 116 23.02 -8.38 -25.46
N GLY A 117 21.77 -8.71 -25.78
CA GLY A 117 20.85 -9.28 -24.79
C GLY A 117 21.25 -10.67 -24.31
N THR A 118 21.84 -11.50 -25.17
CA THR A 118 22.38 -12.83 -24.80
C THR A 118 23.54 -12.67 -23.83
N LEU A 119 24.45 -11.71 -24.06
CA LEU A 119 25.53 -11.41 -23.13
C LEU A 119 24.98 -11.03 -21.74
N MET A 120 23.98 -10.14 -21.69
CA MET A 120 23.34 -9.75 -20.42
C MET A 120 22.62 -10.92 -19.75
N ALA A 121 21.90 -11.74 -20.51
CA ALA A 121 21.26 -12.94 -20.01
C ALA A 121 22.27 -13.92 -19.40
N LEU A 122 23.43 -14.12 -20.03
CA LEU A 122 24.51 -14.94 -19.49
C LEU A 122 25.08 -14.37 -18.20
N LEU A 123 25.29 -13.04 -18.12
CA LEU A 123 25.73 -12.39 -16.88
C LEU A 123 24.74 -12.64 -15.75
N VAL A 124 23.43 -12.49 -15.99
CA VAL A 124 22.39 -12.79 -14.99
C VAL A 124 22.43 -14.26 -14.57
N LEU A 125 22.64 -15.20 -15.50
CA LEU A 125 22.76 -16.62 -15.17
C LEU A 125 24.01 -16.92 -14.33
N VAL A 126 25.15 -16.29 -14.64
CA VAL A 126 26.39 -16.43 -13.86
C VAL A 126 26.21 -15.89 -12.45
N GLU A 127 25.61 -14.69 -12.30
CA GLU A 127 25.29 -14.11 -11.00
C GLU A 127 24.39 -15.06 -10.18
N GLN A 128 23.39 -15.67 -10.81
CA GLN A 128 22.50 -16.65 -10.15
C GLN A 128 23.21 -17.96 -9.80
N ALA A 129 24.14 -18.43 -10.63
CA ALA A 129 24.94 -19.61 -10.34
C ALA A 129 25.84 -19.41 -9.12
N VAL A 130 26.42 -18.22 -8.96
CA VAL A 130 27.25 -17.85 -7.81
C VAL A 130 26.41 -17.69 -6.53
N ALA A 131 25.22 -17.10 -6.63
CA ALA A 131 24.34 -16.87 -5.48
C ALA A 131 23.62 -18.14 -4.98
N GLY A 132 23.53 -19.18 -5.81
CA GLY A 132 22.85 -20.45 -5.50
C GLY A 132 21.44 -20.54 -6.09
N LEU A 133 21.18 -21.64 -6.81
CA LEU A 133 19.99 -21.88 -7.64
C LEU A 133 18.65 -21.86 -6.87
N SER A 134 18.66 -22.14 -5.57
CA SER A 134 17.43 -22.17 -4.75
C SER A 134 16.78 -20.79 -4.59
N THR A 135 17.55 -19.71 -4.73
CA THR A 135 17.08 -18.33 -4.48
C THR A 135 16.55 -17.59 -5.71
N GLY A 136 16.67 -18.17 -6.91
CA GLY A 136 16.28 -17.51 -8.16
C GLY A 136 15.92 -18.44 -9.32
N ALA A 137 15.41 -19.63 -9.04
CA ALA A 137 15.02 -20.62 -10.05
C ALA A 137 14.05 -20.03 -11.10
N LEU A 138 13.10 -19.19 -10.69
CA LEU A 138 12.20 -18.53 -11.65
C LEU A 138 12.91 -17.49 -12.52
N SER A 139 13.87 -16.74 -11.98
CA SER A 139 14.71 -15.84 -12.79
C SER A 139 15.47 -16.63 -13.86
N VAL A 140 16.06 -17.77 -13.48
CA VAL A 140 16.76 -18.67 -14.42
C VAL A 140 15.80 -19.16 -15.51
N ILE A 141 14.61 -19.65 -15.15
CA ILE A 141 13.61 -20.10 -16.13
C ILE A 141 13.22 -18.96 -17.08
N VAL A 142 12.96 -17.77 -16.57
CA VAL A 142 12.61 -16.60 -17.41
C VAL A 142 13.75 -16.23 -18.36
N VAL A 143 15.01 -16.27 -17.90
CA VAL A 143 16.17 -16.00 -18.75
C VAL A 143 16.35 -17.08 -19.82
N LEU A 144 16.14 -18.36 -19.48
CA LEU A 144 16.19 -19.45 -20.46
C LEU A 144 15.08 -19.32 -21.51
N VAL A 145 13.87 -18.95 -21.10
CA VAL A 145 12.77 -18.64 -22.02
C VAL A 145 13.13 -17.45 -22.90
N TRP A 146 13.73 -16.40 -22.34
CA TRP A 146 14.22 -15.23 -23.08
C TRP A 146 15.24 -15.65 -24.15
N LEU A 147 16.25 -16.44 -23.77
CA LEU A 147 17.29 -16.93 -24.67
C LEU A 147 16.71 -17.80 -25.79
N GLY A 148 15.91 -18.81 -25.43
CA GLY A 148 15.32 -19.75 -26.37
C GLY A 148 14.41 -19.05 -27.39
N THR A 149 13.52 -18.17 -26.91
CA THR A 149 12.60 -17.45 -27.81
C THR A 149 13.31 -16.41 -28.68
N THR A 150 14.36 -15.76 -28.17
CA THR A 150 15.17 -14.80 -28.93
C THR A 150 15.95 -15.50 -30.04
N TRP A 151 16.69 -16.57 -29.72
CA TRP A 151 17.46 -17.32 -30.70
C TRP A 151 16.57 -17.94 -31.77
N TRP A 152 15.44 -18.53 -31.36
CA TRP A 152 14.46 -19.07 -32.28
C TRP A 152 13.88 -17.97 -33.20
N ALA A 153 13.52 -16.81 -32.65
CA ALA A 153 13.01 -15.69 -33.44
C ALA A 153 14.05 -15.16 -34.44
N VAL A 154 15.31 -15.00 -34.05
CA VAL A 154 16.38 -14.50 -34.93
C VAL A 154 16.68 -15.52 -36.04
N GLY A 155 16.86 -16.80 -35.71
CA GLY A 155 17.16 -17.85 -36.69
C GLY A 155 16.05 -17.99 -37.73
N HIS A 156 14.79 -18.03 -37.30
CA HIS A 156 13.65 -18.14 -38.22
C HIS A 156 13.27 -16.83 -38.90
N ALA A 157 13.61 -15.65 -38.35
CA ALA A 157 13.41 -14.37 -39.02
C ALA A 157 14.27 -14.21 -40.29
N VAL A 158 15.50 -14.74 -40.25
CA VAL A 158 16.41 -14.73 -41.41
C VAL A 158 15.84 -15.60 -42.54
N LEU A 159 15.32 -16.78 -42.20
CA LEU A 159 14.78 -17.76 -43.15
C LEU A 159 13.37 -17.41 -43.68
N ALA A 160 12.50 -16.85 -42.84
CA ALA A 160 11.09 -16.63 -43.19
C ALA A 160 10.79 -15.32 -43.94
N GLY A 161 11.80 -14.44 -44.11
CA GLY A 161 11.66 -13.16 -44.80
C GLY A 161 10.52 -12.30 -44.23
N LEU A 162 10.79 -11.48 -43.20
CA LEU A 162 9.72 -10.71 -42.55
C LEU A 162 9.21 -9.55 -43.43
N ALA A 163 8.01 -9.67 -43.98
CA ALA A 163 7.29 -8.53 -44.55
C ALA A 163 6.87 -7.52 -43.46
N PRO A 164 6.78 -6.21 -43.74
CA PRO A 164 6.28 -5.24 -42.77
C PRO A 164 4.85 -5.57 -42.36
N ARG A 165 4.54 -5.50 -41.06
CA ARG A 165 3.16 -5.66 -40.58
C ARG A 165 2.49 -4.29 -40.56
N PRO A 166 1.19 -4.18 -40.91
CA PRO A 166 0.44 -2.97 -40.61
C PRO A 166 0.55 -2.65 -39.11
N PRO A 167 0.58 -1.37 -38.74
CA PRO A 167 0.73 -0.97 -37.35
C PRO A 167 -0.37 -1.56 -36.47
N VAL A 168 -0.08 -1.73 -35.17
CA VAL A 168 -1.05 -2.18 -34.18
C VAL A 168 -2.31 -1.33 -34.31
N THR A 169 -3.46 -1.99 -34.52
CA THR A 169 -4.73 -1.30 -34.70
C THR A 169 -5.05 -0.48 -33.45
N THR A 170 -5.68 0.67 -33.62
CA THR A 170 -6.12 1.55 -32.53
C THR A 170 -6.95 0.80 -31.48
N ARG A 171 -7.77 -0.17 -31.91
CA ARG A 171 -8.58 -1.04 -31.03
C ARG A 171 -7.74 -1.89 -30.07
N THR A 172 -6.75 -2.62 -30.58
CA THR A 172 -5.86 -3.42 -29.73
C THR A 172 -5.08 -2.58 -28.73
N GLY A 173 -4.63 -1.39 -29.13
CA GLY A 173 -3.96 -0.48 -28.21
C GLY A 173 -4.90 0.07 -27.13
N ALA A 174 -6.13 0.44 -27.51
CA ALA A 174 -7.14 0.90 -26.56
C ALA A 174 -7.53 -0.17 -25.55
N LEU A 175 -7.64 -1.45 -25.98
CA LEU A 175 -7.89 -2.56 -25.07
C LEU A 175 -6.78 -2.76 -24.04
N LEU A 176 -5.51 -2.59 -24.43
CA LEU A 176 -4.37 -2.68 -23.49
C LEU A 176 -4.38 -1.51 -22.50
N VAL A 177 -4.71 -0.30 -22.93
CA VAL A 177 -4.86 0.86 -22.03
C VAL A 177 -6.05 0.65 -21.10
N ALA A 178 -7.17 0.16 -21.59
CA ALA A 178 -8.33 -0.17 -20.76
C ALA A 178 -7.99 -1.25 -19.73
N ALA A 179 -7.29 -2.32 -20.13
CA ALA A 179 -6.80 -3.34 -19.22
C ALA A 179 -5.86 -2.76 -18.15
N TRP A 180 -4.95 -1.85 -18.54
CA TRP A 180 -4.07 -1.14 -17.60
C TRP A 180 -4.85 -0.33 -16.56
N ILE A 181 -5.87 0.41 -16.99
CA ILE A 181 -6.72 1.20 -16.11
C ILE A 181 -7.49 0.26 -15.15
N VAL A 182 -8.08 -0.81 -15.65
CA VAL A 182 -8.86 -1.77 -14.85
C VAL A 182 -7.98 -2.58 -13.89
N LEU A 183 -6.70 -2.80 -14.21
CA LEU A 183 -5.69 -3.38 -13.31
C LEU A 183 -5.33 -2.38 -12.20
N LEU A 184 -6.28 -2.16 -11.28
CA LEU A 184 -6.26 -1.22 -10.14
C LEU A 184 -4.88 -0.94 -9.51
N PRO A 185 -4.05 -1.94 -9.13
CA PRO A 185 -2.77 -1.65 -8.48
C PRO A 185 -1.73 -1.00 -9.41
N GLY A 186 -1.81 -1.22 -10.73
CA GLY A 186 -0.81 -0.74 -11.70
C GLY A 186 -0.73 0.79 -11.76
N PRO A 187 -1.81 1.49 -12.12
CA PRO A 187 -1.81 2.95 -12.22
C PRO A 187 -1.47 3.63 -10.89
N LEU A 188 -1.99 3.12 -9.77
CA LEU A 188 -1.69 3.67 -8.44
C LEU A 188 -0.21 3.50 -8.08
N ALA A 189 0.35 2.32 -8.32
CA ALA A 189 1.76 2.06 -8.07
C ALA A 189 2.66 2.98 -8.91
N LEU A 190 2.34 3.16 -10.19
CA LEU A 190 3.07 4.07 -11.07
C LEU A 190 3.01 5.52 -10.58
N GLY A 191 1.82 6.01 -10.20
CA GLY A 191 1.64 7.35 -9.68
C GLY A 191 2.40 7.59 -8.37
N ARG A 192 2.31 6.66 -7.42
CA ARG A 192 3.09 6.72 -6.17
C ARG A 192 4.59 6.66 -6.40
N TRP A 193 5.03 5.85 -7.37
CA TRP A 193 6.44 5.70 -7.66
C TRP A 193 7.04 7.01 -8.17
N LEU A 194 6.34 7.69 -9.09
CA LEU A 194 6.80 8.92 -9.74
C LEU A 194 6.59 10.18 -8.89
N LEU A 195 5.47 10.29 -8.17
CA LEU A 195 5.07 11.55 -7.54
C LEU A 195 5.10 11.56 -6.01
N ALA A 196 5.10 10.39 -5.36
CA ALA A 196 4.90 10.29 -3.92
C ALA A 196 6.00 9.44 -3.25
N PHE A 197 7.27 9.82 -3.46
CA PHE A 197 8.42 9.12 -2.88
C PHE A 197 8.34 9.06 -1.34
N ASP A 198 8.06 10.19 -0.69
CA ASP A 198 7.98 10.28 0.77
C ASP A 198 6.80 9.46 1.31
N LEU A 199 5.68 9.42 0.60
CA LEU A 199 4.53 8.58 0.98
C LEU A 199 4.91 7.09 0.95
N ARG A 200 5.77 6.66 0.02
CA ARG A 200 6.28 5.27 0.00
C ARG A 200 7.22 5.00 1.17
N ALA A 201 8.06 5.97 1.54
CA ALA A 201 8.94 5.85 2.69
C ALA A 201 8.14 5.72 4.00
N GLU A 202 7.14 6.58 4.22
CA GLU A 202 6.25 6.48 5.38
C GLU A 202 5.45 5.18 5.38
N ALA A 203 4.91 4.79 4.23
CA ALA A 203 4.17 3.55 4.11
C ALA A 203 5.01 2.29 4.44
N ALA A 204 6.33 2.34 4.25
CA ALA A 204 7.24 1.28 4.68
C ALA A 204 7.40 1.25 6.22
N LEU A 205 7.37 2.41 6.89
CA LEU A 205 7.39 2.49 8.36
C LEU A 205 6.11 1.92 8.99
N LEU A 206 4.98 1.97 8.26
CA LEU A 206 3.71 1.38 8.66
C LEU A 206 3.64 -0.14 8.45
N ALA A 207 4.73 -0.81 8.05
CA ALA A 207 4.73 -2.25 7.82
C ALA A 207 4.43 -3.07 9.08
N GLY A 208 4.76 -2.55 10.27
CA GLY A 208 4.48 -3.16 11.57
C GLY A 208 3.03 -2.98 12.06
N ASN A 209 2.23 -2.15 11.38
CA ASN A 209 0.84 -1.92 11.75
C ASN A 209 -0.06 -3.07 11.32
N SER A 210 -1.27 -3.13 11.88
CA SER A 210 -2.32 -4.00 11.37
C SER A 210 -2.64 -3.71 9.90
N VAL A 211 -2.99 -4.77 9.15
CA VAL A 211 -3.27 -4.66 7.70
C VAL A 211 -4.41 -3.67 7.45
N ALA A 212 -5.47 -3.70 8.26
CA ALA A 212 -6.61 -2.79 8.16
C ALA A 212 -6.19 -1.32 8.30
N LEU A 213 -5.45 -0.98 9.38
CA LEU A 213 -4.99 0.38 9.61
C LEU A 213 -4.06 0.85 8.48
N ARG A 214 -3.18 -0.01 7.99
CA ARG A 214 -2.30 0.35 6.88
C ARG A 214 -3.08 0.65 5.59
N PHE A 215 -4.12 -0.13 5.29
CA PHE A 215 -4.95 0.12 4.12
C PHE A 215 -5.78 1.41 4.26
N SER A 216 -6.46 1.63 5.39
CA SER A 216 -7.20 2.88 5.62
C SER A 216 -6.28 4.09 5.60
N ALA A 217 -5.09 3.98 6.22
CA ALA A 217 -4.12 5.05 6.28
C ALA A 217 -3.59 5.48 4.89
N LEU A 218 -3.49 4.56 3.94
CA LEU A 218 -2.84 4.82 2.65
C LEU A 218 -3.83 4.93 1.48
N LEU A 219 -5.04 4.36 1.60
CA LEU A 219 -6.06 4.35 0.54
C LEU A 219 -7.05 5.51 0.72
N THR A 220 -6.52 6.74 0.69
CA THR A 220 -7.30 7.98 0.84
C THR A 220 -7.59 8.66 -0.49
N GLY A 221 -8.20 9.85 -0.45
CA GLY A 221 -8.38 10.70 -1.64
C GLY A 221 -7.07 11.02 -2.38
N ALA A 222 -5.92 10.99 -1.70
CA ALA A 222 -4.60 11.11 -2.33
C ALA A 222 -4.34 9.99 -3.34
N SER A 223 -4.72 8.76 -2.99
CA SER A 223 -4.56 7.58 -3.84
C SER A 223 -5.39 7.68 -5.11
N VAL A 224 -6.57 8.29 -5.07
CA VAL A 224 -7.39 8.51 -6.28
C VAL A 224 -6.64 9.40 -7.29
N ARG A 225 -6.04 10.50 -6.84
CA ARG A 225 -5.29 11.41 -7.73
C ARG A 225 -4.04 10.76 -8.31
N LEU A 226 -3.31 10.01 -7.48
CA LEU A 226 -2.12 9.26 -7.91
C LEU A 226 -2.48 8.16 -8.92
N TYR A 227 -3.60 7.46 -8.71
CA TYR A 227 -4.14 6.49 -9.64
C TYR A 227 -4.49 7.14 -10.99
N LEU A 228 -5.23 8.26 -10.97
CA LEU A 228 -5.62 8.98 -12.19
C LEU A 228 -4.39 9.48 -12.96
N PHE A 229 -3.37 9.99 -12.26
CA PHE A 229 -2.10 10.37 -12.88
C PHE A 229 -1.43 9.18 -13.59
N GLY A 230 -1.26 8.05 -12.91
CA GLY A 230 -0.64 6.86 -13.51
C GLY A 230 -1.44 6.27 -14.67
N ALA A 231 -2.76 6.36 -14.63
CA ALA A 231 -3.65 5.94 -15.71
C ALA A 231 -3.49 6.87 -16.92
N LEU A 232 -3.53 8.18 -16.70
CA LEU A 232 -3.43 9.20 -17.73
C LEU A 232 -2.04 9.21 -18.39
N LEU A 233 -0.98 8.96 -17.63
CA LEU A 233 0.39 8.90 -18.17
C LEU A 233 0.50 7.82 -19.25
N VAL A 234 -0.05 6.62 -19.01
CA VAL A 234 -0.04 5.53 -20.00
C VAL A 234 -0.94 5.86 -21.19
N LEU A 235 -2.11 6.48 -20.96
CA LEU A 235 -3.00 6.93 -22.02
C LEU A 235 -2.32 7.97 -22.93
N VAL A 236 -1.68 8.99 -22.35
CA VAL A 236 -0.94 10.04 -23.07
C VAL A 236 0.23 9.44 -23.83
N THR A 237 0.97 8.51 -23.23
CA THR A 237 2.06 7.78 -23.90
C THR A 237 1.54 7.01 -25.12
N TRP A 238 0.39 6.34 -24.98
CA TRP A 238 -0.26 5.65 -26.09
C TRP A 238 -0.76 6.62 -27.16
N LEU A 239 -1.38 7.74 -26.79
CA LEU A 239 -1.79 8.79 -27.73
C LEU A 239 -0.60 9.37 -28.49
N GLY A 240 0.53 9.61 -27.80
CA GLY A 240 1.78 10.07 -28.40
C GLY A 240 2.34 9.05 -29.40
N TYR A 241 2.36 7.76 -29.03
CA TYR A 241 2.74 6.67 -29.93
C TYR A 241 1.84 6.59 -31.16
N GLN A 242 0.54 6.86 -30.97
CA GLN A 242 -0.38 6.95 -32.08
C GLN A 242 -0.08 8.18 -32.93
N CYS A 243 0.15 9.37 -32.37
CA CYS A 243 0.42 10.58 -33.16
C CYS A 243 1.79 10.59 -33.84
N TRP A 244 2.68 9.66 -33.50
CA TRP A 244 4.00 9.54 -34.14
C TRP A 244 3.86 9.41 -35.66
N PRO A 245 4.64 10.18 -36.46
CA PRO A 245 4.51 10.20 -37.91
C PRO A 245 4.74 8.79 -38.48
N ARG A 246 3.68 8.22 -39.04
CA ARG A 246 3.76 7.05 -39.92
C ARG A 246 3.77 7.58 -41.34
N SER A 247 4.83 7.28 -42.07
CA SER A 247 5.01 7.65 -43.48
C SER A 247 3.71 7.44 -44.28
N GLY A 248 3.05 8.54 -44.66
CA GLY A 248 2.00 8.56 -45.68
C GLY A 248 0.54 8.75 -45.24
N GLY A 249 0.21 8.71 -43.94
CA GLY A 249 -1.19 8.86 -43.48
C GLY A 249 -1.47 10.21 -42.81
N ARG A 250 -2.30 11.08 -43.42
CA ARG A 250 -2.87 12.25 -42.71
C ARG A 250 -3.75 11.75 -41.56
N ARG A 251 -3.28 11.94 -40.34
CA ARG A 251 -4.08 11.67 -39.15
C ARG A 251 -5.01 12.85 -38.90
N SER A 252 -6.21 12.55 -38.42
CA SER A 252 -7.20 13.57 -38.11
C SER A 252 -6.75 14.45 -36.94
N TRP A 253 -7.07 15.73 -37.01
CA TRP A 253 -6.68 16.76 -36.03
C TRP A 253 -7.15 16.42 -34.59
N TRP A 254 -8.25 15.66 -34.45
CA TRP A 254 -8.79 15.27 -33.14
C TRP A 254 -7.84 14.42 -32.30
N TRP A 255 -6.91 13.65 -32.90
CA TRP A 255 -5.90 12.92 -32.11
C TRP A 255 -4.90 13.87 -31.45
N TYR A 256 -4.48 14.93 -32.15
CA TYR A 256 -3.59 15.94 -31.60
C TYR A 256 -4.29 16.77 -30.53
N ALA A 257 -5.57 17.11 -30.73
CA ALA A 257 -6.37 17.76 -29.71
C ALA A 257 -6.52 16.89 -28.45
N ALA A 258 -6.83 15.59 -28.59
CA ALA A 258 -6.92 14.66 -27.48
C ALA A 258 -5.58 14.50 -26.73
N LEU A 259 -4.46 14.46 -27.46
CA LEU A 259 -3.12 14.43 -26.87
C LEU A 259 -2.83 15.70 -26.08
N ALA A 260 -3.15 16.88 -26.63
CA ALA A 260 -2.94 18.16 -25.97
C ALA A 260 -3.77 18.28 -24.68
N VAL A 261 -5.07 17.94 -24.74
CA VAL A 261 -5.94 17.93 -23.56
C VAL A 261 -5.45 16.93 -22.51
N GLY A 262 -5.08 15.72 -22.94
CA GLY A 262 -4.52 14.71 -22.04
C GLY A 262 -3.22 15.17 -21.37
N PHE A 263 -2.36 15.89 -22.09
CA PHE A 263 -1.12 16.43 -21.54
C PHE A 263 -1.37 17.56 -20.53
N VAL A 264 -2.29 18.48 -20.81
CA VAL A 264 -2.68 19.53 -19.86
C VAL A 264 -3.27 18.91 -18.59
N ALA A 265 -4.19 17.96 -18.72
CA ALA A 265 -4.75 17.25 -17.57
C ALA A 265 -3.69 16.48 -16.77
N LEU A 266 -2.65 15.94 -17.44
CA LEU A 266 -1.53 15.25 -16.78
C LEU A 266 -0.68 16.22 -15.95
N LEU A 267 -0.44 17.44 -16.44
CA LEU A 267 0.27 18.49 -15.70
C LEU A 267 -0.52 18.98 -14.48
N GLU A 268 -1.83 19.18 -14.62
CA GLU A 268 -2.70 19.52 -13.49
C GLU A 268 -2.71 18.42 -12.42
N LEU A 269 -2.82 17.15 -12.85
CA LEU A 269 -2.75 16.00 -11.94
C LEU A 269 -1.38 15.86 -11.30
N TRP A 270 -0.29 16.17 -12.01
CA TRP A 270 1.06 16.17 -11.44
C TRP A 270 1.13 17.07 -10.21
N TRP A 271 0.72 18.33 -10.33
CA TRP A 271 0.78 19.30 -9.23
C TRP A 271 -0.17 18.94 -8.08
N THR A 272 -1.42 18.62 -8.41
CA THR A 272 -2.46 18.33 -7.41
C THR A 272 -2.28 16.98 -6.70
N ALA A 273 -1.60 16.01 -7.33
CA ALA A 273 -1.27 14.74 -6.69
C ALA A 273 -0.06 14.85 -5.77
N GLN A 274 0.98 15.61 -6.16
CA GLN A 274 2.15 15.86 -5.29
C GLN A 274 1.76 16.58 -4.00
N THR A 275 0.95 17.63 -4.11
CA THR A 275 0.49 18.42 -2.95
C THR A 275 -0.32 17.58 -1.96
N VAL A 276 -1.30 16.81 -2.44
CA VAL A 276 -2.12 15.96 -1.55
C VAL A 276 -1.33 14.77 -1.00
N ALA A 277 -0.40 14.21 -1.78
CA ALA A 277 0.52 13.19 -1.26
C ALA A 277 1.40 13.75 -0.12
N GLY A 278 1.92 14.97 -0.28
CA GLY A 278 2.68 15.67 0.76
C GLY A 278 1.85 15.93 2.02
N GLN A 279 0.62 16.43 1.86
CA GLN A 279 -0.31 16.59 2.99
C GLN A 279 -0.57 15.28 3.73
N ARG A 280 -0.77 14.17 3.00
CA ARG A 280 -0.97 12.87 3.62
C ARG A 280 0.29 12.37 4.33
N VAL A 281 1.49 12.65 3.81
CA VAL A 281 2.75 12.34 4.53
C VAL A 281 2.81 13.09 5.86
N THR A 282 2.49 14.39 5.88
CA THR A 282 2.41 15.17 7.11
C THR A 282 1.39 14.59 8.08
N GLU A 283 0.21 14.21 7.59
CA GLU A 283 -0.83 13.57 8.40
C GLU A 283 -0.39 12.21 8.97
N LEU A 284 0.31 11.38 8.19
CA LEU A 284 0.85 10.11 8.67
C LEU A 284 1.93 10.29 9.74
N ARG A 285 2.76 11.33 9.62
CA ARG A 285 3.83 11.63 10.56
C ARG A 285 3.31 12.24 11.86
N TYR A 286 2.35 13.16 11.76
CA TYR A 286 1.99 14.03 12.88
C TYR A 286 0.53 13.89 13.33
N GLY A 287 -0.38 13.44 12.46
CA GLY A 287 -1.80 13.25 12.77
C GLY A 287 -2.10 11.95 13.52
N ASP A 288 -3.34 11.78 13.98
CA ASP A 288 -3.76 10.62 14.76
C ASP A 288 -4.54 9.58 13.94
N PRO A 289 -4.42 8.29 14.25
CA PRO A 289 -5.09 7.22 13.50
C PRO A 289 -6.54 6.99 13.94
N VAL A 290 -7.13 7.79 14.83
CA VAL A 290 -8.41 7.44 15.51
C VAL A 290 -9.55 7.25 14.52
N ALA A 291 -9.64 8.09 13.48
CA ALA A 291 -10.66 7.97 12.45
C ALA A 291 -10.50 6.70 11.57
N ASP A 292 -9.26 6.20 11.47
CA ASP A 292 -8.86 5.08 10.60
C ASP A 292 -8.78 3.73 11.35
N LEU A 293 -8.93 3.75 12.68
CA LEU A 293 -8.98 2.57 13.53
C LEU A 293 -10.40 1.99 13.57
N HIS A 294 -10.55 0.72 13.17
CA HIS A 294 -11.79 -0.02 13.28
C HIS A 294 -11.80 -0.87 14.57
N PHE A 295 -12.96 -0.96 15.24
CA PHE A 295 -13.17 -1.75 16.46
C PHE A 295 -12.29 -1.33 17.66
N THR A 296 -12.35 -0.05 18.02
CA THR A 296 -11.73 0.48 19.25
C THR A 296 -12.76 0.62 20.36
N CYS A 297 -12.34 0.27 21.57
CA CYS A 297 -13.17 0.38 22.77
C CYS A 297 -12.91 1.70 23.51
N ALA A 298 -11.68 2.18 23.47
CA ALA A 298 -11.28 3.47 24.01
C ALA A 298 -10.06 4.00 23.25
N THR A 299 -9.96 5.31 23.13
CA THR A 299 -8.85 5.99 22.45
C THR A 299 -8.48 7.26 23.19
N TRP A 300 -7.19 7.53 23.29
CA TRP A 300 -6.65 8.73 23.89
C TRP A 300 -5.65 9.37 22.92
N VAL A 301 -5.84 10.64 22.60
CA VAL A 301 -5.00 11.41 21.65
C VAL A 301 -4.30 12.53 22.40
N TYR A 302 -3.00 12.67 22.19
CA TYR A 302 -2.16 13.64 22.87
C TYR A 302 -1.24 14.40 21.90
N PRO A 303 -1.14 15.73 22.02
CA PRO A 303 -1.98 16.60 22.86
C PRO A 303 -3.44 16.60 22.39
N PRO A 304 -4.39 16.92 23.29
CA PRO A 304 -5.82 16.92 22.96
C PRO A 304 -6.24 18.09 22.06
N THR A 305 -5.39 19.10 21.88
CA THR A 305 -5.65 20.29 21.04
C THR A 305 -4.70 20.35 19.85
N PRO A 306 -5.21 20.71 18.65
CA PRO A 306 -4.42 20.82 17.42
C PRO A 306 -3.46 22.03 17.40
N GLU A 307 -3.25 22.71 18.52
CA GLU A 307 -2.43 23.93 18.64
C GLU A 307 -0.92 23.65 18.82
N GLN A 308 -0.49 22.39 18.73
CA GLN A 308 0.94 22.06 18.76
C GLN A 308 1.66 22.51 17.48
N PRO A 309 2.99 22.71 17.52
CA PRO A 309 3.78 22.92 16.32
C PRO A 309 3.54 21.77 15.34
N ALA A 310 3.45 22.08 14.05
CA ALA A 310 3.20 21.10 13.00
C ALA A 310 4.22 19.93 12.95
N ASP A 311 5.33 20.04 13.70
CA ASP A 311 6.46 19.12 13.71
C ASP A 311 6.51 18.17 14.93
N THR A 312 5.58 18.26 15.88
CA THR A 312 5.51 17.32 17.01
C THR A 312 4.46 16.24 16.74
N PRO A 313 4.83 14.95 16.70
CA PRO A 313 3.89 13.90 16.34
C PRO A 313 2.89 13.61 17.46
N THR A 314 1.62 13.51 17.11
CA THR A 314 0.58 13.12 18.06
C THR A 314 0.82 11.71 18.58
N GLN A 315 0.58 11.51 19.87
CA GLN A 315 0.65 10.19 20.49
C GLN A 315 -0.76 9.70 20.74
N THR A 316 -1.06 8.51 20.21
CA THR A 316 -2.40 7.91 20.35
C THR A 316 -2.30 6.57 21.05
N VAL A 317 -3.11 6.36 22.08
CA VAL A 317 -3.27 5.06 22.72
C VAL A 317 -4.66 4.56 22.41
N ALA A 318 -4.79 3.37 21.85
CA ALA A 318 -6.06 2.76 21.50
C ALA A 318 -6.20 1.38 22.14
N VAL A 319 -7.37 1.09 22.72
CA VAL A 319 -7.75 -0.24 23.17
C VAL A 319 -8.62 -0.88 22.09
N SER A 320 -8.27 -2.10 21.70
CA SER A 320 -8.98 -2.87 20.68
C SER A 320 -9.01 -4.37 21.01
N GLY A 321 -9.57 -5.17 20.10
CA GLY A 321 -9.72 -6.62 20.23
C GLY A 321 -11.13 -7.04 20.67
N SER A 322 -11.47 -8.31 20.43
CA SER A 322 -12.81 -8.89 20.70
C SER A 322 -13.23 -8.86 22.18
N GLY A 323 -12.29 -8.58 23.09
CA GLY A 323 -12.53 -8.38 24.52
C GLY A 323 -11.90 -7.10 25.05
N CYS A 324 -11.63 -6.09 24.21
CA CYS A 324 -11.04 -4.81 24.62
C CYS A 324 -9.82 -4.95 25.56
N SER A 325 -8.94 -5.91 25.29
CA SER A 325 -7.78 -6.21 26.16
C SER A 325 -6.46 -5.80 25.52
N THR A 326 -6.44 -5.52 24.22
CA THR A 326 -5.21 -5.16 23.52
C THR A 326 -5.04 -3.65 23.52
N VAL A 327 -4.02 -3.16 24.21
CA VAL A 327 -3.62 -1.74 24.21
C VAL A 327 -2.56 -1.56 23.14
N THR A 328 -2.81 -0.68 22.18
CA THR A 328 -1.87 -0.35 21.11
C THR A 328 -1.49 1.12 21.19
N THR A 329 -0.20 1.40 21.11
CA THR A 329 0.33 2.77 21.17
C THR A 329 0.89 3.19 19.83
N TYR A 330 0.60 4.43 19.45
CA TYR A 330 0.94 5.04 18.17
C TYR A 330 1.64 6.39 18.36
N VAL A 331 2.59 6.68 17.48
CA VAL A 331 3.18 8.01 17.28
C VAL A 331 2.95 8.39 15.84
N GLY A 332 2.18 9.45 15.60
CA GLY A 332 1.51 9.64 14.33
C GLY A 332 0.66 8.41 14.00
N TYR A 333 0.81 7.89 12.79
CA TYR A 333 0.23 6.62 12.37
C TYR A 333 1.10 5.39 12.68
N ARG A 334 2.33 5.56 13.15
CA ARG A 334 3.26 4.44 13.37
C ARG A 334 2.95 3.73 14.68
N GLN A 335 2.69 2.43 14.62
CA GLN A 335 2.55 1.59 15.81
C GLN A 335 3.91 1.44 16.50
N LEU A 336 3.98 1.80 17.79
CA LEU A 336 5.16 1.59 18.62
C LEU A 336 5.16 0.21 19.26
N GLY A 337 4.01 -0.20 19.79
CA GLY A 337 3.90 -1.45 20.51
C GLY A 337 2.46 -1.85 20.79
N THR A 338 2.30 -3.12 21.13
CA THR A 338 1.06 -3.71 21.60
C THR A 338 1.30 -4.37 22.93
N THR A 339 0.40 -4.13 23.87
CA THR A 339 0.39 -4.72 25.20
C THR A 339 -0.93 -5.45 25.37
N ASP A 340 -0.88 -6.74 25.72
CA ASP A 340 -2.06 -7.40 26.25
C ASP A 340 -2.23 -6.94 27.70
N ALA A 341 -3.36 -6.32 28.01
CA ALA A 341 -3.64 -5.83 29.34
C ALA A 341 -4.01 -6.97 30.30
N ASP A 342 -4.22 -8.20 29.81
CA ASP A 342 -4.75 -9.36 30.55
C ASP A 342 -6.11 -9.09 31.22
N VAL A 343 -6.75 -7.98 30.83
CA VAL A 343 -8.00 -7.47 31.37
C VAL A 343 -8.89 -6.91 30.26
N THR A 344 -10.19 -7.18 30.34
CA THR A 344 -11.17 -6.56 29.46
C THR A 344 -11.50 -5.18 29.97
N VAL A 345 -11.07 -4.17 29.23
CA VAL A 345 -11.31 -2.77 29.56
C VAL A 345 -12.81 -2.53 29.70
N SER A 346 -13.22 -2.06 30.89
CA SER A 346 -14.61 -2.01 31.33
C SER A 346 -14.93 -0.64 31.96
N PRO A 347 -16.18 -0.16 31.85
CA PRO A 347 -16.61 1.09 32.48
C PRO A 347 -16.32 1.13 33.98
N VAL A 348 -15.93 2.30 34.50
CA VAL A 348 -15.89 2.57 35.94
C VAL A 348 -17.09 3.42 36.35
N ALA A 349 -17.73 3.08 37.48
CA ALA A 349 -18.70 3.97 38.12
C ALA A 349 -18.00 5.24 38.67
N LEU A 350 -18.41 6.41 38.17
CA LEU A 350 -17.84 7.70 38.57
C LEU A 350 -18.23 8.08 40.01
N ARG A 351 -17.27 8.59 40.77
CA ARG A 351 -17.54 9.23 42.06
C ARG A 351 -17.61 10.75 41.86
N GLY A 352 -18.81 11.31 41.99
CA GLY A 352 -18.99 12.76 42.12
C GLY A 352 -18.39 13.29 43.42
N PRO A 353 -18.04 14.59 43.51
CA PRO A 353 -17.67 15.19 44.78
C PRO A 353 -18.84 15.02 45.76
N ALA A 354 -18.55 14.51 46.96
CA ALA A 354 -19.50 14.58 48.06
C ALA A 354 -19.56 16.03 48.52
N VAL A 355 -20.46 16.82 47.95
CA VAL A 355 -20.80 18.12 48.50
C VAL A 355 -21.68 17.85 49.71
N GLY A 356 -21.15 18.11 50.91
CA GLY A 356 -21.89 18.03 52.16
C GLY A 356 -21.99 16.61 52.72
N ALA A 357 -20.98 16.19 53.48
CA ALA A 357 -21.14 15.08 54.42
C ALA A 357 -21.99 15.58 55.61
N SER A 358 -23.31 15.52 55.47
CA SER A 358 -24.19 15.26 56.60
C SER A 358 -24.66 13.81 56.50
N SER A 359 -24.52 13.09 57.60
CA SER A 359 -25.10 11.77 57.81
C SER A 359 -26.57 11.75 57.38
N ASP A 360 -27.00 10.63 56.82
CA ASP A 360 -28.39 10.27 56.53
C ASP A 360 -28.93 10.76 55.16
N ALA A 361 -28.58 10.05 54.09
CA ALA A 361 -29.48 9.80 52.95
C ALA A 361 -28.84 8.81 51.96
N GLU A 362 -29.44 7.63 51.89
CA GLU A 362 -29.46 6.77 50.71
C GLU A 362 -30.21 7.50 49.59
N SER A 363 -29.51 8.26 48.75
CA SER A 363 -30.11 8.85 47.55
C SER A 363 -29.06 9.20 46.50
N ASP A 364 -29.31 8.71 45.28
CA ASP A 364 -28.67 9.04 44.02
C ASP A 364 -28.08 10.46 43.94
N GLY A 365 -26.74 10.54 43.97
CA GLY A 365 -26.02 11.77 43.66
C GLY A 365 -26.02 12.05 42.15
N PRO A 366 -25.95 13.32 41.71
CA PRO A 366 -26.13 13.70 40.32
C PRO A 366 -24.99 13.15 39.45
N LEU A 367 -25.35 12.31 38.47
CA LEU A 367 -24.48 11.79 37.42
C LEU A 367 -23.78 12.95 36.70
N LEU A 368 -22.49 13.15 36.98
CA LEU A 368 -21.64 14.11 36.27
C LEU A 368 -21.66 13.79 34.77
N THR A 369 -22.32 14.68 34.02
CA THR A 369 -22.28 14.91 32.57
C THR A 369 -21.73 13.76 31.72
N ARG A 370 -22.65 12.84 31.43
CA ARG A 370 -22.59 11.81 30.41
C ARG A 370 -22.35 12.45 29.02
N ARG A 371 -21.10 12.60 28.58
CA ARG A 371 -20.85 13.00 27.18
C ARG A 371 -21.16 11.83 26.26
N VAL A 372 -22.04 12.16 25.32
CA VAL A 372 -22.55 11.33 24.26
C VAL A 372 -21.51 11.26 23.14
N GLY A 373 -21.15 10.05 22.69
CA GLY A 373 -20.32 9.84 21.51
C GLY A 373 -21.01 10.38 20.24
N PRO A 374 -20.32 10.39 19.09
CA PRO A 374 -20.87 10.91 17.83
C PRO A 374 -22.18 10.22 17.38
N ALA A 375 -22.53 9.07 17.98
CA ALA A 375 -23.74 8.29 17.72
C ALA A 375 -24.82 8.33 18.82
N GLY A 376 -24.71 9.19 19.86
CA GLY A 376 -25.76 9.24 20.90
C GLY A 376 -25.42 8.53 22.23
N GLU A 377 -24.34 7.74 22.28
CA GLU A 377 -24.08 6.81 23.39
C GLU A 377 -23.20 7.37 24.51
N PRO A 378 -23.50 7.09 25.80
CA PRO A 378 -22.68 7.53 26.92
C PRO A 378 -21.27 6.91 26.85
N ARG A 379 -20.22 7.74 26.73
CA ARG A 379 -18.84 7.22 26.83
C ARG A 379 -18.53 6.89 28.30
N PRO A 380 -18.34 5.61 28.66
CA PRO A 380 -17.93 5.25 30.02
C PRO A 380 -16.51 5.79 30.28
N LEU A 381 -16.22 6.18 31.53
CA LEU A 381 -14.88 6.59 31.93
C LEU A 381 -14.05 5.33 32.16
N VAL A 382 -12.98 5.18 31.38
CA VAL A 382 -12.25 3.91 31.24
C VAL A 382 -10.80 4.01 31.74
N GLY A 383 -10.22 5.21 31.82
CA GLY A 383 -8.84 5.43 32.24
C GLY A 383 -8.39 6.88 32.10
N ALA A 384 -7.12 7.15 32.47
CA ALA A 384 -6.48 8.46 32.33
C ALA A 384 -4.96 8.33 32.10
N ARG A 385 -4.34 9.34 31.47
CA ARG A 385 -2.89 9.41 31.26
C ARG A 385 -2.19 10.34 32.24
N TYR A 386 -1.03 9.90 32.68
CA TYR A 386 -0.11 10.55 33.61
C TYR A 386 1.32 10.46 33.07
N GLY A 387 1.82 11.52 32.45
CA GLY A 387 3.13 11.50 31.79
C GLY A 387 3.21 10.38 30.74
N ASP A 388 4.11 9.42 30.93
CA ASP A 388 4.31 8.29 30.01
C ASP A 388 3.49 7.04 30.40
N VAL A 389 2.51 7.18 31.30
CA VAL A 389 1.70 6.06 31.80
C VAL A 389 0.22 6.29 31.55
N VAL A 390 -0.48 5.29 31.04
CA VAL A 390 -1.94 5.25 30.97
C VAL A 390 -2.46 4.25 31.98
N VAL A 391 -3.33 4.70 32.88
CA VAL A 391 -4.00 3.84 33.86
C VAL A 391 -5.38 3.51 33.34
N LEU A 392 -5.65 2.22 33.18
CA LEU A 392 -6.87 1.64 32.64
C LEU A 392 -7.61 0.89 33.74
N ALA A 393 -8.93 0.99 33.72
CA ALA A 393 -9.80 0.13 34.50
C ALA A 393 -10.35 -1.00 33.64
N GLY A 394 -10.34 -2.21 34.20
CA GLY A 394 -10.79 -3.39 33.48
C GLY A 394 -11.36 -4.44 34.42
N SER A 395 -11.84 -5.53 33.82
CA SER A 395 -12.27 -6.72 34.53
C SER A 395 -11.99 -7.98 33.75
N ASN A 396 -11.83 -9.09 34.45
CA ASN A 396 -11.82 -10.44 33.85
C ASN A 396 -13.17 -11.14 34.06
N ARG A 397 -14.16 -10.43 34.61
CA ARG A 397 -15.49 -10.94 34.88
C ARG A 397 -16.42 -10.71 33.68
N LEU A 398 -17.42 -11.59 33.55
CA LEU A 398 -18.44 -11.51 32.50
C LEU A 398 -19.46 -10.39 32.73
N ASP A 399 -19.57 -9.88 33.96
CA ASP A 399 -20.54 -8.84 34.37
C ASP A 399 -20.11 -7.41 34.04
N ARG A 400 -18.93 -7.23 33.40
CA ARG A 400 -18.42 -5.95 32.86
C ARG A 400 -18.24 -4.82 33.89
N THR A 401 -18.24 -5.13 35.18
CA THR A 401 -17.88 -4.17 36.24
C THR A 401 -16.38 -4.22 36.51
N ALA A 402 -15.67 -3.10 36.41
CA ALA A 402 -14.24 -3.06 36.67
C ALA A 402 -13.91 -3.54 38.10
N ASP A 403 -13.02 -4.53 38.25
CA ASP A 403 -12.54 -5.05 39.54
C ASP A 403 -11.02 -4.85 39.74
N GLN A 404 -10.37 -4.19 38.78
CA GLN A 404 -8.93 -4.02 38.73
C GLN A 404 -8.50 -2.78 37.94
N LEU A 405 -7.29 -2.31 38.25
CA LEU A 405 -6.60 -1.24 37.56
C LEU A 405 -5.27 -1.76 37.00
N VAL A 406 -4.94 -1.35 35.79
CA VAL A 406 -3.69 -1.71 35.12
C VAL A 406 -3.05 -0.44 34.59
N ALA A 407 -1.76 -0.25 34.86
CA ALA A 407 -0.97 0.82 34.26
C ALA A 407 -0.13 0.28 33.11
N VAL A 408 -0.17 0.97 31.98
CA VAL A 408 0.56 0.62 30.76
C VAL A 408 1.39 1.81 30.32
N SER A 409 2.62 1.55 29.87
CA SER A 409 3.48 2.57 29.29
C SER A 409 2.95 3.03 27.92
N VAL A 410 2.98 4.35 27.68
CA VAL A 410 2.68 4.94 26.36
C VAL A 410 3.72 4.52 25.32
N HIS A 411 4.95 4.20 25.74
CA HIS A 411 5.99 3.68 24.87
C HIS A 411 5.80 2.18 24.52
N GLY A 412 4.74 1.55 25.03
CA GLY A 412 4.49 0.12 24.88
C GLY A 412 5.30 -0.72 25.88
N GLY A 413 5.16 -2.04 25.78
CA GLY A 413 5.80 -3.00 26.70
C GLY A 413 4.81 -3.58 27.71
N PRO A 414 5.26 -4.41 28.67
CA PRO A 414 4.37 -5.04 29.66
C PRO A 414 3.69 -4.00 30.55
N ALA A 415 2.60 -4.39 31.21
CA ALA A 415 1.98 -3.56 32.25
C ALA A 415 3.02 -3.21 33.33
N LEU A 416 3.06 -1.93 33.71
CA LEU A 416 3.98 -1.41 34.71
C LEU A 416 3.60 -1.90 36.11
N TRP A 417 2.31 -1.85 36.42
CA TRP A 417 1.74 -2.39 37.64
C TRP A 417 0.28 -2.76 37.44
N ARG A 418 -0.22 -3.64 38.31
CA ARG A 418 -1.61 -4.08 38.34
C ARG A 418 -2.10 -4.10 39.78
N PHE A 419 -3.31 -3.61 39.98
CA PHE A 419 -4.02 -3.67 41.25
C PHE A 419 -5.33 -4.41 41.05
N VAL A 420 -5.60 -5.39 41.92
CA VAL A 420 -6.86 -6.16 41.92
C VAL A 420 -7.56 -5.94 43.25
N CYS A 421 -8.85 -5.62 43.20
CA CYS A 421 -9.66 -5.48 44.40
C CYS A 421 -9.81 -6.85 45.10
N GLY A 422 -9.54 -6.91 46.41
CA GLY A 422 -9.83 -8.10 47.21
C GLY A 422 -11.29 -8.54 47.04
N ASP A 423 -11.53 -9.85 46.96
CA ASP A 423 -12.84 -10.46 46.71
C ASP A 423 -13.49 -10.09 45.35
N LYS A 424 -12.72 -9.56 44.39
CA LYS A 424 -13.19 -9.15 43.03
C LYS A 424 -14.36 -8.17 43.07
N ARG A 425 -14.47 -7.35 44.11
CA ARG A 425 -15.53 -6.33 44.22
C ARG A 425 -15.32 -5.20 43.21
N GLU A 426 -16.41 -4.53 42.84
CA GLU A 426 -16.38 -3.38 41.93
C GLU A 426 -15.43 -2.29 42.45
N VAL A 427 -14.54 -1.83 41.57
CA VAL A 427 -13.64 -0.70 41.76
C VAL A 427 -14.36 0.58 41.37
N ARG A 428 -14.43 1.52 42.32
CA ARG A 428 -14.83 2.91 42.02
C ARG A 428 -13.59 3.78 42.00
N ALA A 429 -13.12 4.14 40.80
CA ALA A 429 -11.91 4.95 40.61
C ALA A 429 -12.23 6.40 40.25
N ARG A 430 -11.35 7.29 40.69
CA ARG A 430 -11.29 8.70 40.35
C ARG A 430 -9.85 9.03 39.98
N PHE A 431 -9.67 9.62 38.81
CA PHE A 431 -8.38 10.02 38.27
C PHE A 431 -8.18 11.52 38.56
N ALA A 432 -7.30 11.85 39.50
CA ALA A 432 -6.99 13.21 39.95
C ALA A 432 -5.60 13.62 39.44
N GLY A 433 -5.41 14.87 39.01
CA GLY A 433 -4.23 15.27 38.24
C GLY A 433 -4.15 14.54 36.89
N GLY A 434 -3.27 14.97 35.99
CA GLY A 434 -3.22 14.53 34.60
C GLY A 434 -3.78 15.56 33.60
N GLN A 435 -3.33 15.47 32.35
CA GLN A 435 -3.71 16.40 31.28
C GLN A 435 -5.21 16.24 30.96
N ARG A 436 -5.93 17.35 30.71
CA ARG A 436 -7.37 17.32 30.37
C ARG A 436 -7.57 16.40 29.16
N ASP A 437 -8.38 15.39 29.33
CA ASP A 437 -8.62 14.33 28.36
C ASP A 437 -10.14 14.22 28.15
N PRO A 438 -10.65 14.03 26.93
CA PRO A 438 -12.06 13.74 26.69
C PRO A 438 -12.60 12.52 27.46
N ALA A 439 -11.72 11.62 27.92
CA ALA A 439 -12.06 10.53 28.84
C ALA A 439 -11.94 10.89 30.33
N SER A 440 -11.47 12.09 30.72
CA SER A 440 -11.28 12.53 32.11
C SER A 440 -12.22 13.68 32.53
N THR A 441 -13.53 13.44 32.53
CA THR A 441 -14.50 14.39 33.12
C THR A 441 -14.44 14.45 34.66
N ALA A 442 -13.48 13.76 35.31
CA ALA A 442 -13.34 13.67 36.76
C ALA A 442 -12.21 14.54 37.34
N THR A 443 -11.68 15.50 36.59
CA THR A 443 -10.78 16.53 37.15
C THR A 443 -11.60 17.56 37.92
N VAL A 444 -11.89 17.28 39.19
CA VAL A 444 -12.41 18.30 40.11
C VAL A 444 -11.24 19.23 40.46
N PRO A 445 -11.36 20.56 40.28
CA PRO A 445 -10.35 21.50 40.74
C PRO A 445 -10.21 21.40 42.27
N GLY A 446 -8.99 21.16 42.76
CA GLY A 446 -8.67 21.22 44.19
C GLY A 446 -7.78 20.10 44.76
N ASP A 447 -7.58 18.99 44.05
CA ASP A 447 -6.64 17.95 44.51
C ASP A 447 -5.20 18.26 44.02
N PRO A 448 -4.20 18.38 44.92
CA PRO A 448 -2.81 18.55 44.52
C PRO A 448 -2.22 17.22 44.03
N GLY A 449 -1.63 17.25 42.84
CA GLY A 449 -0.81 16.18 42.27
C GLY A 449 -1.55 15.09 41.48
N ASP A 450 -0.79 14.40 40.64
CA ASP A 450 -1.20 13.25 39.84
C ASP A 450 -1.43 12.03 40.74
N ALA A 451 -2.67 11.57 40.85
CA ALA A 451 -3.06 10.44 41.71
C ALA A 451 -4.31 9.70 41.19
N VAL A 452 -4.31 8.38 41.38
CA VAL A 452 -5.48 7.53 41.14
C VAL A 452 -6.09 7.16 42.49
N VAL A 453 -7.29 7.68 42.77
CA VAL A 453 -8.03 7.38 44.00
C VAL A 453 -9.05 6.29 43.70
N LEU A 454 -8.98 5.17 44.41
CA LEU A 454 -9.96 4.09 44.27
C LEU A 454 -10.65 3.77 45.58
N THR A 455 -11.83 3.18 45.43
CA THR A 455 -12.58 2.57 46.52
C THR A 455 -12.82 1.11 46.19
N CYS A 456 -12.43 0.24 47.12
CA CYS A 456 -12.55 -1.20 47.05
C CYS A 456 -13.37 -1.67 48.24
N GLY A 457 -14.67 -1.88 48.04
CA GLY A 457 -15.62 -2.04 49.14
C GLY A 457 -15.60 -0.81 50.07
N GLY A 458 -15.26 -1.00 51.34
CA GLY A 458 -15.13 0.10 52.32
C GLY A 458 -13.75 0.78 52.40
N ARG A 459 -12.73 0.24 51.70
CA ARG A 459 -11.37 0.76 51.77
C ARG A 459 -11.10 1.77 50.67
N ARG A 460 -10.58 2.94 51.03
CA ARG A 460 -10.11 3.98 50.10
C ARG A 460 -8.59 3.94 50.00
N LEU A 461 -8.09 3.84 48.78
CA LEU A 461 -6.66 3.80 48.46
C LEU A 461 -6.35 4.94 47.48
N ARG A 462 -5.15 5.50 47.60
CA ARG A 462 -4.60 6.52 46.69
C ARG A 462 -3.32 5.94 46.12
N PHE A 463 -3.20 5.87 44.80
CA PHE A 463 -2.00 5.40 44.12
C PHE A 463 -1.31 6.53 43.38
N ASP A 464 0.02 6.48 43.36
CA ASP A 464 0.83 7.15 42.36
C ASP A 464 0.62 6.43 41.01
N PRO A 465 0.20 7.13 39.95
CA PRO A 465 -0.09 6.54 38.66
C PRO A 465 1.15 5.92 37.98
N VAL A 466 2.35 6.41 38.29
CA VAL A 466 3.59 5.94 37.66
C VAL A 466 4.10 4.67 38.35
N THR A 467 4.16 4.68 39.68
CA THR A 467 4.80 3.61 40.46
C THR A 467 3.82 2.55 40.96
N GLY A 468 2.52 2.86 41.04
CA GLY A 468 1.52 1.98 41.64
C GLY A 468 1.65 1.85 43.16
N LEU A 469 2.52 2.64 43.79
CA LEU A 469 2.68 2.68 45.24
C LEU A 469 1.56 3.52 45.87
N THR A 470 1.15 3.15 47.08
CA THR A 470 0.14 3.94 47.80
C THR A 470 0.72 5.30 48.15
N ALA A 471 0.19 6.36 47.55
CA ALA A 471 0.62 7.72 47.82
C ALA A 471 0.15 8.16 49.23
N PRO A 472 0.93 8.99 49.96
CA PRO A 472 0.48 9.58 51.21
C PRO A 472 -0.81 10.38 50.99
N ARG A 473 -1.69 10.36 52.00
CA ARG A 473 -3.06 10.88 51.90
C ARG A 473 -3.12 12.36 51.54
#